data_AF-A0A4D4MEP8-F1
#
_entry.id   AF-A0A4D4MEP8-F1
#
_cell.length_a   1.000
_cell.length_b   1.000
_cell.length_c   1.000
_cell.angle_alpha   90.00
_cell.angle_beta   90.00
_cell.angle_gamma   90.00
#
_symmetry.space_group_name_H-M   'P 1'
#
loop_
_entity.id
_entity.type
_entity.pdbx_description
1 polymer ?
#
loop_
_entity_poly.entity_id
_entity_poly.type
_entity_poly.pdbx_seq_one_letter_code
_entity_poly.pdbx_strand_id
1 'polypeptide(L)'
;MTVLYPDLPENGLIVLIGASGAGKSTLARTRPASQVLSLDRLRGVVGDDPGRQDATGDAADVLKLILERRMARGLNTVIDATNCEQPIRVELVTAAKRHGMPTVAVIVPTPLSVCLERQHPRPANRRVPQDVVRAQHKAMTYSHQQLAAEGFNTIVFADNLYRLEPLLKRLSERREADLGRDGGKGLGDLLLVRRFFGPAILPLWRWRPGSDLVTGRDRVAEIRLGQQYLTLAYRADVDSEGDFGFDVLLPCPVDPECAGQAWAPVYSVTDLHKALTGAMDSDPDLVCTVHGDGADDDQDDDPEGRADLQAQFADAVA
;
A
#
# COMPACT_ATOMS: atom_id res chain seq x y z
N MET A 1 19.20 29.71 -9.44
CA MET A 1 19.26 29.65 -7.97
C MET A 1 19.31 28.19 -7.58
N THR A 2 20.49 27.66 -7.28
CA THR A 2 20.65 26.29 -6.81
C THR A 2 20.01 26.23 -5.43
N VAL A 3 18.85 25.58 -5.31
CA VAL A 3 18.28 25.23 -4.01
C VAL A 3 19.40 24.50 -3.28
N LEU A 4 19.87 25.08 -2.17
CA LEU A 4 20.96 24.53 -1.35
C LEU A 4 20.48 23.21 -0.76
N TYR A 5 20.58 22.14 -1.55
CA TYR A 5 20.68 20.80 -1.02
C TYR A 5 21.90 20.83 -0.08
N PRO A 6 21.77 20.48 1.21
CA PRO A 6 22.97 20.13 1.94
C PRO A 6 23.66 19.04 1.12
N ASP A 7 24.93 19.25 0.75
CA ASP A 7 25.73 18.29 0.01
C ASP A 7 25.90 17.04 0.88
N LEU A 8 24.92 16.14 0.78
CA LEU A 8 24.98 14.85 1.39
C LEU A 8 25.86 13.96 0.52
N PRO A 9 26.71 13.13 1.13
CA PRO A 9 27.48 12.16 0.36
C PRO A 9 26.55 11.27 -0.45
N GLU A 10 26.96 10.94 -1.67
CA GLU A 10 26.20 10.06 -2.58
C GLU A 10 25.90 8.71 -1.90
N ASN A 11 26.92 8.16 -1.22
CA ASN A 11 26.83 6.97 -0.39
C ASN A 11 27.35 7.25 1.02
N GLY A 12 26.61 6.81 2.03
CA GLY A 12 26.97 7.01 3.44
C GLY A 12 26.02 6.29 4.40
N LEU A 13 26.32 6.37 5.68
CA LEU A 13 25.42 5.99 6.75
C LEU A 13 24.64 7.23 7.21
N ILE A 14 23.33 7.21 7.01
CA ILE A 14 22.41 8.25 7.46
C ILE A 14 21.71 7.74 8.72
N VAL A 15 21.87 8.43 9.84
CA VAL A 15 21.25 8.08 11.12
C VAL A 15 20.15 9.08 11.42
N LEU A 16 18.89 8.63 11.43
CA LEU A 16 17.77 9.47 11.83
C LEU A 16 17.71 9.57 13.35
N ILE A 17 17.64 10.77 13.90
CA ILE A 17 17.65 11.03 15.35
C ILE A 17 16.40 11.80 15.72
N GLY A 18 15.58 11.25 16.62
CA GLY A 18 14.32 11.89 17.01
C GLY A 18 13.47 11.02 17.93
N ALA A 19 12.64 11.65 18.74
CA ALA A 19 11.71 10.95 19.63
C ALA A 19 10.69 10.09 18.85
N SER A 20 10.08 9.12 19.52
CA SER A 20 8.88 8.46 18.98
C SER A 20 7.81 9.52 18.67
N GLY A 21 7.16 9.42 17.50
CA GLY A 21 6.21 10.43 17.03
C GLY A 21 6.82 11.57 16.19
N ALA A 22 8.16 11.72 16.17
CA ALA A 22 8.81 12.79 15.40
C ALA A 22 8.68 12.66 13.87
N GLY A 23 8.26 11.50 13.34
CA GLY A 23 8.10 11.32 11.89
C GLY A 23 9.33 10.79 11.15
N LYS A 24 10.31 10.22 11.87
CA LYS A 24 11.50 9.55 11.30
C LYS A 24 11.15 8.54 10.21
N SER A 25 10.22 7.61 10.47
CA SER A 25 9.81 6.62 9.46
C SER A 25 9.13 7.26 8.25
N THR A 26 8.45 8.40 8.42
CA THR A 26 7.90 9.17 7.28
C THR A 26 9.03 9.74 6.43
N LEU A 27 10.05 10.32 7.06
CA LEU A 27 11.23 10.78 6.36
C LEU A 27 11.99 9.62 5.68
N ALA A 28 12.12 8.48 6.35
CA ALA A 28 12.77 7.28 5.82
C ALA A 28 12.06 6.72 4.57
N ARG A 29 10.72 6.78 4.50
CA ARG A 29 9.94 6.37 3.31
C ARG A 29 10.23 7.22 2.06
N THR A 30 10.89 8.37 2.21
CA THR A 30 11.42 9.14 1.07
C THR A 30 12.72 8.56 0.49
N ARG A 31 13.11 7.36 0.88
CA ARG A 31 14.28 6.61 0.37
C ARG A 31 13.81 5.25 -0.17
N PRO A 32 14.56 4.63 -1.09
CA PRO A 32 14.31 3.25 -1.49
C PRO A 32 14.23 2.33 -0.27
N ALA A 33 13.23 1.44 -0.22
CA ALA A 33 13.02 0.56 0.93
C ALA A 33 14.23 -0.34 1.23
N SER A 34 15.00 -0.70 0.19
CA SER A 34 16.24 -1.48 0.31
C SER A 34 17.38 -0.72 1.01
N GLN A 35 17.28 0.60 1.18
CA GLN A 35 18.28 1.42 1.88
C GLN A 35 17.93 1.65 3.35
N VAL A 36 16.70 1.38 3.78
CA VAL A 36 16.23 1.70 5.13
C VAL A 36 16.31 0.47 6.04
N LEU A 37 17.12 0.55 7.08
CA LEU A 37 17.14 -0.40 8.19
C LEU A 37 16.34 0.18 9.35
N SER A 38 15.14 -0.35 9.56
CA SER A 38 14.23 0.07 10.63
C SER A 38 14.24 -0.95 11.76
N LEU A 39 14.53 -0.52 12.98
CA LEU A 39 14.53 -1.41 14.15
C LEU A 39 13.14 -1.99 14.40
N ASP A 40 12.07 -1.20 14.24
CA ASP A 40 10.68 -1.66 14.35
C ASP A 40 10.36 -2.74 13.31
N ARG A 41 10.81 -2.54 12.06
CA ARG A 41 10.62 -3.55 11.00
C ARG A 41 11.36 -4.84 11.34
N LEU A 42 12.58 -4.75 11.86
CA LEU A 42 13.38 -5.91 12.21
C LEU A 42 12.80 -6.65 13.43
N ARG A 43 12.23 -5.95 14.42
CA ARG A 43 11.47 -6.58 15.51
C ARG A 43 10.28 -7.40 14.98
N GLY A 44 9.56 -6.86 13.99
CA GLY A 44 8.52 -7.62 13.29
C GLY A 44 9.03 -8.83 12.50
N VAL A 45 10.29 -8.81 12.01
CA VAL A 45 10.90 -9.95 11.30
C VAL A 45 11.31 -11.06 12.27
N VAL A 46 11.92 -10.71 13.41
CA VAL A 46 12.42 -11.71 14.37
C VAL A 46 11.35 -12.23 15.32
N GLY A 47 10.25 -11.49 15.47
CA GLY A 47 9.20 -11.85 16.42
C GLY A 47 7.83 -11.35 16.01
N ASP A 48 7.45 -11.38 14.74
CA ASP A 48 6.08 -11.19 14.20
C ASP A 48 5.28 -9.93 14.65
N ASP A 49 5.84 -9.06 15.48
CA ASP A 49 5.20 -7.88 16.03
C ASP A 49 6.24 -6.75 16.21
N PRO A 50 6.14 -5.66 15.42
CA PRO A 50 6.97 -4.47 15.59
C PRO A 50 6.86 -3.77 16.95
N GLY A 51 5.91 -4.15 17.81
CA GLY A 51 5.73 -3.65 19.17
C GLY A 51 6.53 -4.39 20.24
N ARG A 52 6.91 -5.64 19.95
CA ARG A 52 7.51 -6.59 20.89
C ARG A 52 8.89 -6.12 21.37
N GLN A 53 9.04 -5.82 22.67
CA GLN A 53 10.25 -5.19 23.22
C GLN A 53 11.31 -6.21 23.63
N ASP A 54 10.91 -7.42 24.04
CA ASP A 54 11.77 -8.58 24.29
C ASP A 54 12.58 -8.98 23.04
N ALA A 55 12.04 -8.75 21.84
CA ALA A 55 12.73 -8.97 20.57
C ALA A 55 13.75 -7.87 20.17
N THR A 56 13.96 -6.85 21.02
CA THR A 56 14.82 -5.70 20.67
C THR A 56 16.29 -6.08 20.52
N GLY A 57 16.79 -7.01 21.36
CA GLY A 57 18.17 -7.51 21.27
C GLY A 57 18.42 -8.17 19.92
N ASP A 58 17.61 -9.17 19.58
CA ASP A 58 17.72 -9.90 18.30
C ASP A 58 17.58 -8.97 17.09
N ALA A 59 16.63 -8.03 17.12
CA ALA A 59 16.46 -7.06 16.06
C ALA A 59 17.68 -6.12 15.91
N ALA A 60 18.31 -5.73 17.02
CA ALA A 60 19.52 -4.92 17.00
C ALA A 60 20.71 -5.70 16.43
N ASP A 61 20.85 -6.99 16.75
CA ASP A 61 21.91 -7.84 16.20
C ASP A 61 21.76 -8.03 14.69
N VAL A 62 20.53 -8.28 14.22
CA VAL A 62 20.22 -8.34 12.79
C VAL A 62 20.51 -6.99 12.12
N LEU A 63 20.14 -5.87 12.74
CA LEU A 63 20.42 -4.53 12.22
C LEU A 63 21.93 -4.32 12.04
N LYS A 64 22.72 -4.63 13.07
CA LYS A 64 24.18 -4.50 13.04
C LYS A 64 24.80 -5.37 11.95
N LEU A 65 24.36 -6.63 11.83
CA LEU A 65 24.84 -7.53 10.78
C LEU A 65 24.54 -6.95 9.38
N ILE A 66 23.30 -6.54 9.11
CA ILE A 66 22.94 -5.99 7.79
C ILE A 66 23.71 -4.69 7.53
N LEU A 67 23.83 -3.82 8.53
CA LEU A 67 24.61 -2.58 8.43
C LEU A 67 26.05 -2.88 8.01
N GLU A 68 26.75 -3.77 8.72
CA GLU A 68 28.12 -4.19 8.39
C GLU A 68 28.23 -4.70 6.94
N ARG A 69 27.31 -5.58 6.53
CA ARG A 69 27.30 -6.14 5.16
C ARG A 69 27.02 -5.09 4.09
N ARG A 70 26.28 -4.03 4.40
CA ARG A 70 26.00 -2.93 3.47
C ARG A 70 27.16 -1.94 3.38
N MET A 71 27.75 -1.58 4.52
CA MET A 71 28.91 -0.70 4.59
C MET A 71 30.12 -1.30 3.87
N ALA A 72 30.37 -2.61 4.04
CA ALA A 72 31.40 -3.34 3.29
C ALA A 72 31.21 -3.31 1.76
N ARG A 73 30.00 -3.05 1.28
CA ARG A 73 29.66 -2.91 -0.14
C ARG A 73 29.54 -1.46 -0.60
N GLY A 74 29.84 -0.48 0.26
CA GLY A 74 29.71 0.94 -0.06
C GLY A 74 28.27 1.40 -0.28
N LEU A 75 27.27 0.68 0.24
CA LEU A 75 25.85 0.99 -0.05
C LEU A 75 25.28 2.04 0.91
N ASN A 76 24.65 3.07 0.35
CA ASN A 76 23.90 4.07 1.11
C ASN A 76 22.87 3.41 2.04
N THR A 77 22.88 3.76 3.32
CA THR A 77 22.08 3.08 4.35
C THR A 77 21.49 4.11 5.31
N VAL A 78 20.19 3.98 5.59
CA VAL A 78 19.44 4.85 6.50
C VAL A 78 19.01 4.04 7.71
N ILE A 79 19.36 4.48 8.91
CA ILE A 79 18.92 3.87 10.17
C ILE A 79 17.65 4.59 10.65
N ASP A 80 16.53 3.89 10.63
CA ASP A 80 15.25 4.35 11.19
C ASP A 80 15.01 3.71 12.57
N ALA A 81 15.55 4.37 13.59
CA ALA A 81 15.32 4.09 15.00
C ALA A 81 15.32 5.43 15.75
N THR A 82 15.03 5.46 17.05
CA THR A 82 15.06 6.73 17.83
C THR A 82 16.46 7.35 17.84
N ASN A 83 17.50 6.53 18.00
CA ASN A 83 18.91 6.92 18.04
C ASN A 83 19.20 8.07 19.02
N CYS A 84 18.39 8.19 20.08
CA CYS A 84 18.53 9.25 21.09
C CYS A 84 19.66 8.98 22.08
N GLU A 85 20.07 7.71 22.22
CA GLU A 85 21.13 7.28 23.13
C GLU A 85 22.50 7.34 22.45
N GLN A 86 23.46 7.98 23.12
CA GLN A 86 24.82 8.16 22.62
C GLN A 86 25.55 6.82 22.35
N PRO A 87 25.49 5.80 23.23
CA PRO A 87 26.20 4.53 22.97
C PRO A 87 25.77 3.88 21.65
N ILE A 88 24.46 3.91 21.35
CA ILE A 88 23.92 3.39 20.10
C ILE A 88 24.47 4.15 18.90
N ARG A 89 24.51 5.49 18.95
CA ARG A 89 25.06 6.30 17.85
C ARG A 89 26.55 6.06 17.64
N VAL A 90 27.33 5.95 18.71
CA VAL A 90 28.77 5.69 18.65
C VAL A 90 29.06 4.34 17.99
N GLU A 91 28.27 3.30 18.30
CA GLU A 91 28.38 2.00 17.62
C GLU A 91 28.12 2.10 16.11
N LEU A 92 27.06 2.82 15.71
CA LEU A 92 26.72 3.04 14.30
C LEU A 92 27.82 3.80 13.55
N VAL A 93 28.35 4.87 14.14
CA VAL A 93 29.46 5.65 13.58
C VAL A 93 30.72 4.80 13.48
N THR A 94 31.02 3.98 14.49
CA THR A 94 32.17 3.07 14.47
C THR A 94 32.06 2.05 13.35
N ALA A 95 30.87 1.47 13.13
CA ALA A 95 30.62 0.56 12.01
C ALA A 95 30.89 1.23 10.66
N ALA A 96 30.40 2.45 10.44
CA ALA A 96 30.68 3.20 9.21
C ALA A 96 32.18 3.50 9.03
N LYS A 97 32.85 3.95 10.10
CA LYS A 97 34.29 4.25 10.10
C LYS A 97 35.15 3.04 9.73
N ARG A 98 34.80 1.83 10.21
CA ARG A 98 35.50 0.58 9.84
C ARG A 98 35.58 0.35 8.32
N HIS A 99 34.59 0.85 7.58
CA HIS A 99 34.49 0.69 6.12
C HIS A 99 34.77 1.99 5.36
N GLY A 100 35.30 3.03 6.02
CA GLY A 100 35.59 4.32 5.37
C GLY A 100 34.34 5.06 4.87
N MET A 101 33.16 4.73 5.40
CA MET A 101 31.88 5.31 4.96
C MET A 101 31.60 6.63 5.70
N PRO A 102 31.19 7.71 5.01
CA PRO A 102 30.83 8.95 5.66
C PRO A 102 29.51 8.80 6.44
N THR A 103 29.38 9.53 7.53
CA THR A 103 28.25 9.48 8.46
C THR A 103 27.49 10.80 8.50
N VAL A 104 26.18 10.71 8.41
CA VAL A 104 25.27 11.85 8.43
C VAL A 104 24.27 11.69 9.56
N ALA A 105 24.23 12.64 10.49
CA ALA A 105 23.17 12.73 11.48
C ALA A 105 22.03 13.60 10.94
N VAL A 106 20.81 13.03 10.89
CA VAL A 106 19.61 13.76 10.50
C VAL A 106 18.71 13.90 11.73
N ILE A 107 18.68 15.10 12.29
CA ILE A 107 17.83 15.42 13.44
C ILE A 107 16.43 15.73 12.94
N VAL A 108 15.42 15.13 13.56
CA VAL A 108 14.00 15.39 13.27
C VAL A 108 13.42 16.23 14.42
N PRO A 109 13.47 17.58 14.33
CA PRO A 109 13.22 18.49 15.45
C PRO A 109 11.72 18.74 15.68
N THR A 110 10.90 17.69 15.62
CA THR A 110 9.46 17.82 15.85
C THR A 110 9.18 18.21 17.30
N PRO A 111 8.35 19.24 17.56
CA PRO A 111 8.00 19.64 18.92
C PRO A 111 7.45 18.47 19.75
N LEU A 112 7.80 18.45 21.05
CA LEU A 112 7.35 17.42 21.98
C LEU A 112 5.83 17.25 22.01
N SER A 113 5.07 18.35 21.97
CA SER A 113 3.60 18.32 21.95
C SER A 113 3.06 17.49 20.77
N VAL A 114 3.61 17.72 19.57
CA VAL A 114 3.26 16.98 18.36
C VAL A 114 3.69 15.52 18.45
N CYS A 115 4.87 15.24 19.03
CA CYS A 115 5.32 13.87 19.26
C CYS A 115 4.36 13.07 20.16
N LEU A 116 3.86 13.70 21.22
CA LEU A 116 2.88 13.13 22.16
C LEU A 116 1.51 12.95 21.50
N GLU A 117 1.03 13.98 20.78
CA GLU A 117 -0.23 13.95 20.04
C GLU A 117 -0.27 12.75 19.08
N ARG A 118 0.83 12.54 18.33
CA ARG A 118 0.98 11.44 17.37
C ARG A 118 1.11 10.05 18.00
N GLN A 119 1.12 9.92 19.34
CA GLN A 119 1.01 8.61 20.00
C GLN A 119 -0.44 8.14 20.11
N HIS A 120 -1.42 9.06 20.23
CA HIS A 120 -2.83 8.72 20.43
C HIS A 120 -3.44 7.83 19.32
N PRO A 121 -3.22 8.10 18.02
CA PRO A 121 -3.80 7.25 16.98
C PRO A 121 -3.00 5.94 16.76
N ARG A 122 -1.90 5.71 17.50
CA ARG A 122 -1.09 4.50 17.30
C ARG A 122 -1.77 3.27 17.91
N PRO A 123 -1.66 2.11 17.26
CA PRO A 123 -1.99 0.81 17.84
C PRO A 123 -1.32 0.60 19.20
N ALA A 124 -1.99 -0.11 20.10
CA ALA A 124 -1.54 -0.30 21.48
C ALA A 124 -0.13 -0.88 21.57
N ASN A 125 0.19 -1.89 20.74
CA ASN A 125 1.51 -2.52 20.66
C ASN A 125 2.62 -1.57 20.19
N ARG A 126 2.31 -0.45 19.52
CA ARG A 126 3.31 0.52 19.01
C ARG A 126 3.27 1.88 19.70
N ARG A 127 2.37 2.06 20.66
CA ARG A 127 2.26 3.30 21.43
C ARG A 127 3.38 3.36 22.46
N VAL A 128 4.08 4.48 22.53
CA VAL A 128 5.16 4.69 23.50
C VAL A 128 4.63 5.53 24.67
N PRO A 129 4.92 5.16 25.93
CA PRO A 129 4.55 5.95 27.12
C PRO A 129 5.05 7.40 27.05
N GLN A 130 4.27 8.35 27.59
CA GLN A 130 4.55 9.78 27.44
C GLN A 130 5.88 10.20 28.10
N ASP A 131 6.21 9.64 29.25
CA ASP A 131 7.47 9.81 29.97
C ASP A 131 8.66 9.35 29.13
N VAL A 132 8.54 8.20 28.45
CA VAL A 132 9.56 7.71 27.52
C VAL A 132 9.73 8.65 26.33
N VAL A 133 8.64 9.15 25.74
CA VAL A 133 8.71 10.15 24.65
C VAL A 133 9.40 11.43 25.11
N ARG A 134 9.09 11.92 26.32
CA ARG A 134 9.73 13.10 26.92
C ARG A 134 11.23 12.88 27.13
N ALA A 135 11.62 11.72 27.65
CA ALA A 135 13.02 11.35 27.85
C ALA A 135 13.78 11.30 26.52
N GLN A 136 13.20 10.65 25.50
CA GLN A 136 13.77 10.59 24.15
C GLN A 136 13.93 11.97 23.52
N HIS A 137 12.91 12.83 23.63
CA HIS A 137 12.95 14.19 23.11
C HIS A 137 14.06 14.99 23.79
N LYS A 138 14.13 14.93 25.12
CA LYS A 138 15.18 15.59 25.91
C LYS A 138 16.58 15.11 25.47
N ALA A 139 16.77 13.80 25.37
CA ALA A 139 18.04 13.21 24.92
C ALA A 139 18.43 13.64 23.51
N MET A 140 17.47 13.68 22.57
CA MET A 140 17.70 14.21 21.21
C MET A 140 18.14 15.67 21.23
N THR A 141 17.46 16.54 21.99
CA THR A 141 17.82 17.97 22.06
C THR A 141 19.25 18.17 22.59
N TYR A 142 19.67 17.42 23.61
CA TYR A 142 21.04 17.51 24.12
C TYR A 142 22.09 16.89 23.19
N SER A 143 21.73 15.86 22.42
CA SER A 143 22.68 15.16 21.55
C SER A 143 23.33 16.05 20.50
N HIS A 144 22.63 17.07 19.99
CA HIS A 144 23.10 17.93 18.89
C HIS A 144 24.50 18.51 19.11
N GLN A 145 24.82 18.90 20.35
CA GLN A 145 26.12 19.49 20.70
C GLN A 145 27.28 18.48 20.65
N GLN A 146 26.98 17.19 20.73
CA GLN A 146 27.97 16.11 20.83
C GLN A 146 28.13 15.31 19.54
N LEU A 147 27.21 15.41 18.58
CA LEU A 147 27.22 14.60 17.35
C LEU A 147 28.53 14.72 16.55
N ALA A 148 29.11 15.92 16.48
CA ALA A 148 30.40 16.11 15.80
C ALA A 148 31.53 15.36 16.53
N ALA A 149 31.55 15.42 17.87
CA ALA A 149 32.53 14.71 18.70
C ALA A 149 32.33 13.18 18.68
N GLU A 150 31.10 12.70 18.51
CA GLU A 150 30.80 11.29 18.27
C GLU A 150 31.35 10.79 16.92
N GLY A 151 31.61 11.71 15.99
CA GLY A 151 32.26 11.44 14.71
C GLY A 151 31.34 11.48 13.50
N PHE A 152 30.17 12.12 13.60
CA PHE A 152 29.36 12.44 12.44
C PHE A 152 30.05 13.48 11.54
N ASN A 153 30.20 13.16 10.24
CA ASN A 153 30.81 14.07 9.27
C ASN A 153 29.89 15.24 8.91
N THR A 154 28.59 14.99 8.89
CA THR A 154 27.57 15.96 8.49
C THR A 154 26.40 15.89 9.46
N ILE A 155 25.90 17.05 9.90
CA ILE A 155 24.75 17.16 10.80
C ILE A 155 23.74 18.08 10.13
N VAL A 156 22.51 17.59 9.96
CA VAL A 156 21.43 18.34 9.30
C VAL A 156 20.11 18.19 10.05
N PHE A 157 19.26 19.19 9.92
CA PHE A 157 17.87 19.12 10.36
C PHE A 157 16.99 18.64 9.22
N ALA A 158 15.99 17.81 9.54
CA ALA A 158 15.06 17.25 8.57
C ALA A 158 14.32 18.33 7.76
N ASP A 159 14.02 19.48 8.37
CA ASP A 159 13.32 20.58 7.71
C ASP A 159 14.18 21.27 6.63
N ASN A 160 15.51 21.12 6.71
CA ASN A 160 16.45 21.60 5.71
C ASN A 160 16.71 20.55 4.61
N LEU A 161 16.13 19.36 4.72
CA LEU A 161 16.18 18.37 3.66
C LEU A 161 15.03 18.62 2.69
N TYR A 162 15.31 19.33 1.59
CA TYR A 162 14.40 19.46 0.46
C TYR A 162 14.24 18.11 -0.25
N ARG A 163 13.35 17.24 0.25
CA ARG A 163 13.20 15.85 -0.24
C ARG A 163 12.10 15.67 -1.29
N LEU A 164 11.31 16.70 -1.55
CA LEU A 164 10.16 16.61 -2.46
C LEU A 164 10.61 16.31 -3.89
N GLU A 165 11.56 17.05 -4.44
CA GLU A 165 12.02 16.83 -5.82
C GLU A 165 12.64 15.43 -6.00
N PRO A 166 13.60 14.94 -5.18
CA PRO A 166 14.12 13.58 -5.32
C PRO A 166 13.06 12.49 -5.15
N LEU A 167 12.03 12.74 -4.32
CA LEU A 167 10.89 11.84 -4.19
C LEU A 167 10.05 11.82 -5.47
N LEU A 168 9.63 13.00 -5.96
CA LEU A 168 8.83 13.15 -7.17
C LEU A 168 9.55 12.59 -8.40
N LYS A 169 10.85 12.83 -8.54
CA LYS A 169 11.68 12.24 -9.60
C LYS A 169 11.54 10.72 -9.64
N ARG A 170 11.78 10.03 -8.52
CA ARG A 170 11.65 8.56 -8.46
C ARG A 170 10.21 8.07 -8.68
N LEU A 171 9.23 8.78 -8.15
CA LEU A 171 7.81 8.43 -8.36
C LEU A 171 7.42 8.60 -9.84
N SER A 172 7.92 9.67 -10.48
CA SER A 172 7.76 9.93 -11.90
C SER A 172 8.42 8.85 -12.75
N GLU A 173 9.70 8.54 -12.49
CA GLU A 173 10.44 7.48 -13.20
C GLU A 173 9.69 6.14 -13.13
N ARG A 174 9.22 5.75 -11.93
CA ARG A 174 8.43 4.54 -11.75
C ARG A 174 7.12 4.58 -12.53
N ARG A 175 6.45 5.73 -12.55
CA ARG A 175 5.18 5.89 -13.26
C ARG A 175 5.38 5.86 -14.78
N GLU A 176 6.40 6.53 -15.30
CA GLU A 176 6.73 6.49 -16.73
C GLU A 176 7.09 5.07 -17.17
N ALA A 177 7.84 4.32 -16.35
CA ALA A 177 8.11 2.91 -16.57
C ALA A 177 6.82 2.06 -16.55
N ASP A 178 5.92 2.27 -15.59
CA ASP A 178 4.60 1.61 -15.56
C ASP A 178 3.78 1.90 -16.83
N LEU A 179 3.94 3.09 -17.42
CA LEU A 179 3.26 3.52 -18.64
C LEU A 179 3.98 3.09 -19.93
N GLY A 180 5.19 2.52 -19.84
CA GLY A 180 6.03 2.18 -21.01
C GLY A 180 6.55 3.40 -21.78
N ARG A 181 6.50 4.59 -21.17
CA ARG A 181 6.95 5.86 -21.77
C ARG A 181 8.47 6.07 -21.69
N ASP A 182 9.15 5.19 -20.97
CA ASP A 182 10.61 5.07 -20.89
C ASP A 182 11.21 4.19 -22.01
N GLY A 183 10.40 3.76 -22.99
CA GLY A 183 10.79 2.83 -24.04
C GLY A 183 10.66 1.35 -23.67
N GLY A 184 10.23 1.04 -22.44
CA GLY A 184 9.88 -0.31 -22.01
C GLY A 184 8.47 -0.75 -22.44
N LYS A 185 8.12 -2.00 -22.16
CA LYS A 185 6.76 -2.53 -22.42
C LYS A 185 5.69 -1.95 -21.47
N GLY A 186 6.12 -1.43 -20.32
CA GLY A 186 5.24 -1.00 -19.23
C GLY A 186 4.28 -2.08 -18.75
N LEU A 187 3.20 -1.65 -18.10
CA LEU A 187 2.11 -2.53 -17.67
C LEU A 187 1.05 -2.75 -18.75
N GLY A 188 0.98 -1.89 -19.78
CA GLY A 188 0.00 -2.01 -20.85
C GLY A 188 -1.43 -2.12 -20.31
N ASP A 189 -2.12 -3.20 -20.68
CA ASP A 189 -3.48 -3.51 -20.25
C ASP A 189 -3.64 -3.84 -18.74
N LEU A 190 -2.55 -4.13 -18.04
CA LEU A 190 -2.55 -4.34 -16.59
C LEU A 190 -2.61 -3.04 -15.79
N LEU A 191 -2.52 -1.87 -16.44
CA LEU A 191 -2.71 -0.58 -15.77
C LEU A 191 -4.09 -0.47 -15.12
N LEU A 192 -5.11 -1.00 -15.79
CA LEU A 192 -6.47 -0.97 -15.29
C LEU A 192 -6.66 -1.93 -14.12
N VAL A 193 -6.14 -3.16 -14.25
CA VAL A 193 -6.09 -4.15 -13.16
C VAL A 193 -5.41 -3.57 -11.93
N ARG A 194 -4.28 -2.88 -12.10
CA ARG A 194 -3.55 -2.22 -11.01
C ARG A 194 -4.39 -1.13 -10.33
N ARG A 195 -5.24 -0.43 -11.08
CA ARG A 195 -6.11 0.63 -10.54
C ARG A 195 -7.21 0.04 -9.66
N PHE A 196 -7.88 -1.02 -10.09
CA PHE A 196 -8.99 -1.65 -9.35
C PHE A 196 -8.49 -2.48 -8.17
N PHE A 197 -7.52 -3.36 -8.43
CA PHE A 197 -7.14 -4.42 -7.48
C PHE A 197 -5.76 -4.19 -6.84
N GLY A 198 -5.09 -3.10 -7.19
CA GLY A 198 -3.76 -2.78 -6.67
C GLY A 198 -2.62 -3.61 -7.32
N PRO A 199 -1.37 -3.27 -6.99
CA PRO A 199 -0.19 -3.87 -7.65
C PRO A 199 0.08 -5.31 -7.22
N ALA A 200 -0.44 -5.76 -6.07
CA ALA A 200 -0.17 -7.09 -5.52
C ALA A 200 -0.82 -8.23 -6.33
N ILE A 201 -1.91 -7.93 -7.07
CA ILE A 201 -2.61 -8.94 -7.87
C ILE A 201 -1.93 -9.21 -9.21
N LEU A 202 -1.17 -8.24 -9.73
CA LEU A 202 -0.63 -8.27 -11.09
C LEU A 202 0.20 -9.53 -11.41
N PRO A 203 1.05 -10.05 -10.50
CA PRO A 203 1.80 -11.27 -10.77
C PRO A 203 0.91 -12.50 -11.01
N LEU A 204 -0.27 -12.53 -10.40
CA LEU A 204 -1.26 -13.62 -10.47
C LEU A 204 -2.24 -13.46 -11.64
N TRP A 205 -2.36 -12.26 -12.19
CA TRP A 205 -3.31 -11.95 -13.26
C TRP A 205 -2.85 -12.49 -14.61
N ARG A 206 -3.76 -13.14 -15.34
CA ARG A 206 -3.54 -13.62 -16.70
C ARG A 206 -4.78 -13.33 -17.56
N TRP A 207 -4.61 -12.58 -18.64
CA TRP A 207 -5.63 -12.47 -19.68
C TRP A 207 -5.71 -13.80 -20.44
N ARG A 208 -6.92 -14.32 -20.66
CA ARG A 208 -7.10 -15.51 -21.48
C ARG A 208 -6.89 -15.16 -22.95
N PRO A 209 -5.97 -15.84 -23.67
CA PRO A 209 -5.75 -15.60 -25.10
C PRO A 209 -7.03 -15.80 -25.90
N GLY A 210 -7.28 -14.94 -26.89
CA GLY A 210 -8.47 -15.04 -27.75
C GLY A 210 -9.78 -14.55 -27.11
N SER A 211 -9.73 -13.93 -25.93
CA SER A 211 -10.88 -13.25 -25.31
C SER A 211 -11.08 -11.80 -25.78
N ASP A 212 -10.15 -11.26 -26.57
CA ASP A 212 -10.35 -9.99 -27.29
C ASP A 212 -11.10 -10.27 -28.59
N LEU A 213 -12.42 -10.12 -28.56
CA LEU A 213 -13.26 -10.19 -29.76
C LEU A 213 -13.79 -8.80 -30.06
N VAL A 214 -13.33 -8.27 -31.19
CA VAL A 214 -13.65 -6.94 -31.76
C VAL A 214 -15.16 -6.72 -32.01
N THR A 215 -16.02 -7.71 -31.70
CA THR A 215 -17.48 -7.63 -31.86
C THR A 215 -18.30 -8.13 -30.66
N GLY A 216 -17.72 -8.17 -29.44
CA GLY A 216 -18.47 -8.21 -28.18
C GLY A 216 -18.45 -9.55 -27.43
N ARG A 217 -18.42 -9.55 -26.10
CA ARG A 217 -18.73 -8.43 -25.19
C ARG A 217 -17.67 -8.18 -24.09
N ASP A 218 -16.80 -9.14 -23.75
CA ASP A 218 -15.96 -9.02 -22.54
C ASP A 218 -14.62 -9.73 -22.64
N ARG A 219 -13.56 -9.06 -22.17
CA ARG A 219 -12.23 -9.65 -22.10
C ARG A 219 -12.10 -10.45 -20.81
N VAL A 220 -11.73 -11.73 -20.90
CA VAL A 220 -11.73 -12.63 -19.73
C VAL A 220 -10.32 -12.77 -19.18
N ALA A 221 -10.21 -12.67 -17.85
CA ALA A 221 -8.99 -12.90 -17.10
C ALA A 221 -9.16 -14.01 -16.07
N GLU A 222 -8.03 -14.52 -15.62
CA GLU A 222 -7.95 -15.38 -14.45
C GLU A 222 -6.93 -14.82 -13.44
N ILE A 223 -7.28 -14.92 -12.17
CA ILE A 223 -6.33 -14.85 -11.06
C ILE A 223 -6.12 -16.29 -10.60
N ARG A 224 -4.89 -16.81 -10.69
CA ARG A 224 -4.59 -18.21 -10.32
C ARG A 224 -3.47 -18.31 -9.28
N LEU A 225 -3.69 -19.13 -8.25
CA LEU A 225 -2.70 -19.52 -7.25
C LEU A 225 -2.79 -21.03 -7.01
N GLY A 226 -1.84 -21.78 -7.58
CA GLY A 226 -1.90 -23.25 -7.56
C GLY A 226 -3.15 -23.76 -8.28
N GLN A 227 -3.97 -24.56 -7.58
CA GLN A 227 -5.23 -25.11 -8.10
C GLN A 227 -6.42 -24.16 -7.95
N GLN A 228 -6.30 -23.11 -7.13
CA GLN A 228 -7.37 -22.14 -6.93
C GLN A 228 -7.32 -21.05 -8.00
N TYR A 229 -8.49 -20.66 -8.49
CA TYR A 229 -8.60 -19.57 -9.46
C TYR A 229 -9.92 -18.81 -9.30
N LEU A 230 -9.88 -17.53 -9.66
CA LEU A 230 -11.06 -16.70 -9.92
C LEU A 230 -11.06 -16.33 -11.40
N THR A 231 -12.25 -16.35 -12.01
CA THR A 231 -12.45 -15.90 -13.39
C THR A 231 -13.12 -14.54 -13.38
N LEU A 232 -12.59 -13.60 -14.15
CA LEU A 232 -13.11 -12.24 -14.24
C LEU A 232 -13.40 -11.85 -15.68
N ALA A 233 -14.44 -11.05 -15.88
CA ALA A 233 -14.77 -10.43 -17.15
C ALA A 233 -14.53 -8.92 -17.05
N TYR A 234 -13.80 -8.34 -18.01
CA TYR A 234 -13.69 -6.90 -18.16
C TYR A 234 -14.84 -6.39 -19.02
N ARG A 235 -15.67 -5.54 -18.41
CA ARG A 235 -16.83 -4.87 -19.03
C ARG A 235 -16.37 -3.50 -19.53
N ALA A 236 -16.48 -3.25 -20.84
CA ALA A 236 -16.05 -1.98 -21.45
C ALA A 236 -17.15 -0.90 -21.53
N ASP A 237 -18.39 -1.28 -21.20
CA ASP A 237 -19.58 -0.40 -21.18
C ASP A 237 -20.60 -0.99 -20.21
N VAL A 238 -20.47 -0.68 -18.92
CA VAL A 238 -21.25 -1.28 -17.82
C VAL A 238 -22.66 -0.70 -17.74
N ASP A 239 -22.84 0.56 -18.15
CA ASP A 239 -24.07 1.35 -17.96
C ASP A 239 -24.58 2.01 -19.25
N SER A 240 -23.99 1.69 -20.42
CA SER A 240 -24.26 2.37 -21.69
C SER A 240 -23.86 3.87 -21.71
N GLU A 241 -23.13 4.33 -20.68
CA GLU A 241 -22.51 5.66 -20.61
C GLU A 241 -20.98 5.59 -20.88
N GLY A 242 -20.46 4.40 -21.18
CA GLY A 242 -19.05 4.16 -21.44
C GLY A 242 -18.22 3.88 -20.18
N ASP A 243 -18.85 3.57 -19.05
CA ASP A 243 -18.15 3.13 -17.85
C ASP A 243 -17.58 1.73 -18.03
N PHE A 244 -16.43 1.48 -17.39
CA PHE A 244 -15.73 0.20 -17.48
C PHE A 244 -15.57 -0.42 -16.09
N GLY A 245 -15.67 -1.74 -16.03
CA GLY A 245 -15.68 -2.49 -14.79
C GLY A 245 -15.16 -3.90 -14.92
N PHE A 246 -15.13 -4.61 -13.80
CA PHE A 246 -14.82 -6.02 -13.75
C PHE A 246 -15.94 -6.75 -13.06
N ASP A 247 -16.32 -7.90 -13.60
CA ASP A 247 -17.20 -8.84 -12.93
C ASP A 247 -16.42 -10.10 -12.58
N VAL A 248 -16.82 -10.76 -11.50
CA VAL A 248 -16.31 -12.08 -11.10
C VAL A 248 -17.36 -13.15 -11.37
N LEU A 249 -16.91 -14.31 -11.85
CA LEU A 249 -17.75 -15.48 -12.03
C LEU A 249 -18.04 -16.13 -10.67
N LEU A 250 -19.32 -16.34 -10.37
CA LEU A 250 -19.83 -16.95 -9.15
C LEU A 250 -20.74 -18.16 -9.48
N PRO A 251 -21.03 -19.02 -8.50
CA PRO A 251 -22.10 -20.01 -8.63
C PRO A 251 -23.45 -19.34 -8.90
N CYS A 252 -24.36 -20.04 -9.59
CA CYS A 252 -25.71 -19.54 -9.79
C CYS A 252 -26.45 -19.47 -8.43
N PRO A 253 -27.13 -18.34 -8.11
CA PRO A 253 -27.84 -18.19 -6.84
C PRO A 253 -29.15 -18.99 -6.80
N VAL A 254 -29.72 -19.31 -7.97
CA VAL A 254 -31.04 -19.95 -8.12
C VAL A 254 -30.92 -21.47 -8.11
N ASP A 255 -30.00 -22.02 -8.91
CA ASP A 255 -29.86 -23.46 -9.11
C ASP A 255 -28.37 -23.86 -9.13
N PRO A 256 -27.89 -24.67 -8.15
CA PRO A 256 -26.51 -25.11 -8.11
C PRO A 256 -26.12 -26.06 -9.26
N GLU A 257 -27.09 -26.66 -9.95
CA GLU A 257 -26.86 -27.48 -11.15
C GLU A 257 -26.97 -26.67 -12.45
N CYS A 258 -27.20 -25.36 -12.36
CA CYS A 258 -27.29 -24.48 -13.51
C CYS A 258 -25.98 -24.48 -14.31
N ALA A 259 -26.07 -24.78 -15.61
CA ALA A 259 -24.94 -24.68 -16.54
C ALA A 259 -24.63 -23.23 -16.96
N GLY A 260 -25.41 -22.25 -16.48
CA GLY A 260 -25.24 -20.83 -16.76
C GLY A 260 -24.03 -20.21 -16.06
N GLN A 261 -23.65 -19.01 -16.50
CA GLN A 261 -22.61 -18.22 -15.84
C GLN A 261 -23.27 -17.11 -15.03
N ALA A 262 -22.96 -17.02 -13.74
CA ALA A 262 -23.44 -15.94 -12.89
C ALA A 262 -22.31 -14.94 -12.61
N TRP A 263 -22.55 -13.67 -12.91
CA TRP A 263 -21.55 -12.61 -12.83
C TRP A 263 -22.01 -11.53 -11.86
N ALA A 264 -21.11 -11.07 -11.00
CA ALA A 264 -21.34 -9.92 -10.12
C ALA A 264 -20.19 -8.90 -10.24
N PRO A 265 -20.48 -7.60 -10.14
CA PRO A 265 -19.46 -6.56 -10.24
C PRO A 265 -18.47 -6.60 -9.07
N VAL A 266 -17.21 -6.28 -9.33
CA VAL A 266 -16.14 -6.20 -8.32
C VAL A 266 -15.28 -4.95 -8.51
N TYR A 267 -15.02 -4.26 -7.40
CA TYR A 267 -14.34 -2.96 -7.42
C TYR A 267 -12.98 -2.99 -6.71
N SER A 268 -12.73 -4.04 -5.93
CA SER A 268 -11.56 -4.13 -5.07
C SER A 268 -11.14 -5.57 -4.80
N VAL A 269 -9.94 -5.74 -4.23
CA VAL A 269 -9.48 -7.04 -3.71
C VAL A 269 -10.34 -7.56 -2.56
N THR A 270 -11.07 -6.69 -1.86
CA THR A 270 -12.00 -7.10 -0.81
C THR A 270 -13.18 -7.86 -1.41
N ASP A 271 -13.67 -7.46 -2.58
CA ASP A 271 -14.77 -8.16 -3.25
C ASP A 271 -14.29 -9.51 -3.80
N LEU A 272 -13.08 -9.58 -4.33
CA LEU A 272 -12.46 -10.86 -4.72
C LEU A 272 -12.32 -11.83 -3.54
N HIS A 273 -12.00 -11.32 -2.34
CA HIS A 273 -11.96 -12.14 -1.13
C HIS A 273 -13.36 -12.63 -0.76
N LYS A 274 -14.39 -11.77 -0.81
CA LYS A 274 -15.78 -12.16 -0.55
C LYS A 274 -16.25 -13.23 -1.52
N ALA A 275 -16.00 -13.06 -2.82
CA ALA A 275 -16.29 -14.03 -3.88
C ALA A 275 -15.65 -15.40 -3.57
N LEU A 276 -14.37 -15.42 -3.20
CA LEU A 276 -13.68 -16.66 -2.86
C LEU A 276 -14.23 -17.35 -1.60
N THR A 277 -14.78 -16.57 -0.66
CA THR A 277 -15.37 -17.09 0.59
C THR A 277 -16.88 -17.40 0.49
N GLY A 278 -17.51 -17.21 -0.68
CA GLY A 278 -18.95 -17.40 -0.88
C GLY A 278 -19.83 -16.27 -0.30
N ALA A 279 -19.23 -15.18 0.17
CA ALA A 279 -19.97 -14.06 0.76
C ALA A 279 -20.67 -13.18 -0.30
N MET A 280 -20.47 -13.46 -1.59
CA MET A 280 -21.17 -12.83 -2.72
C MET A 280 -22.19 -13.76 -3.39
N ASP A 281 -22.42 -14.97 -2.88
CA ASP A 281 -23.32 -15.95 -3.53
C ASP A 281 -24.80 -15.50 -3.53
N SER A 282 -25.12 -14.44 -2.79
CA SER A 282 -26.45 -13.81 -2.70
C SER A 282 -26.36 -12.29 -2.94
N ASP A 283 -25.34 -11.84 -3.67
CA ASP A 283 -25.19 -10.44 -4.05
C ASP A 283 -26.40 -10.00 -4.92
N PRO A 284 -27.04 -8.87 -4.63
CA PRO A 284 -28.22 -8.42 -5.38
C PRO A 284 -27.89 -8.07 -6.85
N ASP A 285 -26.64 -7.75 -7.16
CA ASP A 285 -26.19 -7.43 -8.51
C ASP A 285 -25.69 -8.68 -9.27
N LEU A 286 -25.90 -9.88 -8.71
CA LEU A 286 -25.52 -11.16 -9.32
C LEU A 286 -26.52 -11.56 -10.42
N VAL A 287 -26.06 -11.54 -11.66
CA VAL A 287 -26.90 -11.86 -12.82
C VAL A 287 -26.46 -13.18 -13.44
N CYS A 288 -27.38 -14.14 -13.55
CA CYS A 288 -27.16 -15.40 -14.24
C CYS A 288 -27.56 -15.29 -15.71
N THR A 289 -26.73 -15.80 -16.62
CA THR A 289 -27.06 -15.82 -18.07
C THR A 289 -28.31 -16.64 -18.42
N VAL A 290 -28.79 -17.50 -17.52
CA VAL A 290 -29.98 -18.35 -17.71
C VAL A 290 -31.19 -17.80 -16.97
N HIS A 291 -31.03 -17.36 -15.72
CA HIS A 291 -32.14 -16.92 -14.85
C HIS A 291 -32.29 -15.40 -14.75
N GLY A 292 -31.43 -14.61 -15.39
CA GLY A 292 -31.45 -13.16 -15.28
C GLY A 292 -30.99 -12.66 -13.91
N ASP A 293 -31.49 -11.48 -13.53
CA ASP A 293 -31.29 -10.82 -12.23
C ASP A 293 -32.31 -11.28 -11.17
N GLY A 294 -33.20 -12.21 -11.51
CA GLY A 294 -34.24 -12.70 -10.60
C GLY A 294 -35.35 -11.69 -10.31
N ALA A 295 -35.49 -10.62 -11.10
CA ALA A 295 -36.72 -9.84 -11.12
C ALA A 295 -37.81 -10.69 -11.77
N ASP A 296 -38.76 -11.19 -10.97
CA ASP A 296 -39.98 -11.81 -11.47
C ASP A 296 -40.68 -10.81 -12.41
N ASP A 297 -40.57 -11.05 -13.72
CA ASP A 297 -41.34 -10.36 -14.76
C ASP A 297 -42.79 -10.94 -14.80
N ASP A 298 -43.34 -11.29 -13.63
CA ASP A 298 -44.74 -11.67 -13.44
C ASP A 298 -45.61 -10.40 -13.41
N GLN A 299 -45.55 -9.60 -14.48
CA GLN A 299 -46.74 -8.91 -14.92
C GLN A 299 -47.49 -9.88 -15.84
N ASP A 300 -48.19 -10.83 -15.23
CA ASP A 300 -49.39 -11.39 -15.85
C ASP A 300 -50.26 -10.18 -16.23
N ASP A 301 -50.29 -9.87 -17.53
CA ASP A 301 -51.13 -8.83 -18.11
C ASP A 301 -52.57 -9.32 -18.00
N ASP A 302 -53.15 -9.24 -16.78
CA ASP A 302 -54.51 -9.68 -16.46
C ASP A 302 -55.52 -8.87 -17.28
N PRO A 303 -56.10 -9.46 -18.33
CA PRO A 303 -57.02 -8.74 -19.20
C PRO A 303 -58.38 -8.52 -18.52
N GLU A 304 -58.71 -9.26 -17.46
CA GLU A 304 -59.97 -9.10 -16.72
C GLU A 304 -59.94 -7.85 -15.84
N GLY A 305 -58.82 -7.56 -15.16
CA GLY A 305 -58.63 -6.33 -14.39
C GLY A 305 -58.72 -5.04 -15.23
N ARG A 306 -58.35 -5.10 -16.52
CA ARG A 306 -58.51 -3.96 -17.46
C ARG A 306 -59.96 -3.70 -17.86
N ALA A 307 -60.78 -4.75 -17.98
CA ALA A 307 -62.20 -4.61 -18.31
C ALA A 307 -62.97 -3.97 -17.15
N ASP A 308 -62.64 -4.36 -15.91
CA ASP A 308 -63.25 -3.80 -14.70
C ASP A 308 -62.91 -2.32 -14.50
N LEU A 309 -61.66 -1.93 -14.79
CA LEU A 309 -61.24 -0.52 -14.74
C LEU A 309 -61.90 0.33 -15.83
N GLN A 310 -62.12 -0.22 -17.04
CA GLN A 310 -62.83 0.48 -18.11
C GLN A 310 -64.33 0.64 -17.82
N ALA A 311 -64.96 -0.36 -17.19
CA ALA A 311 -66.34 -0.28 -16.75
C ALA A 311 -66.52 0.77 -15.64
N GLN A 312 -65.62 0.78 -14.65
CA GLN A 312 -65.62 1.78 -13.58
C GLN A 312 -65.35 3.20 -14.10
N PHE A 313 -64.51 3.35 -15.12
CA PHE A 313 -64.27 4.66 -15.75
C PHE A 313 -65.47 5.14 -16.59
N ALA A 314 -66.18 4.24 -17.25
CA ALA A 314 -67.41 4.59 -17.99
C ALA A 314 -68.55 5.04 -17.06
N ASP A 315 -68.72 4.38 -15.91
CA ASP A 315 -69.70 4.76 -14.89
C ASP A 315 -69.36 6.09 -14.18
N ALA A 316 -68.08 6.46 -14.09
CA ALA A 316 -67.65 7.72 -13.47
C ALA A 316 -67.78 8.94 -14.39
N VAL A 317 -67.98 8.74 -15.70
CA VAL A 317 -68.01 9.80 -16.73
C VAL A 317 -69.41 9.98 -17.35
N ALA A 318 -70.40 9.17 -16.95
CA ALA A 318 -71.82 9.32 -17.29
C ALA A 318 -72.60 10.13 -16.24
#